data_AF-A0A5S4GR98-F1
#
_entry.id   AF-A0A5S4GR98-F1
#
_cell.length_a   1.000
_cell.length_b   1.000
_cell.length_c   1.000
_cell.angle_alpha   90.00
_cell.angle_beta   90.00
_cell.angle_gamma   90.00
#
_symmetry.space_group_name_H-M   'P 1'
#
loop_
_entity.id
_entity.type
_entity.pdbx_description
1 polymer ?
#
loop_
_entity_poly.entity_id
_entity_poly.type
_entity_poly.pdbx_seq_one_letter_code
_entity_poly.pdbx_strand_id
1 'polypeptide(L)'
;MTFTLIGADGRPHAGPVPGTLGGHRKARLYGRLDCPSALRAIARGGYVRHRVFFADAGTALAAGYRPCAVCLPEAYRSWRSAPTAAELAKVVELLHERRARAVVIGHGRAAANVAQAFAAAWPGTVLAVVGWPEEAASWLRQARRFATGEPDAWVVAGAPLGWARMSERLRLSTDWDPARTYGFASTARSVALAAPGTLEGMRGADHDGNGWQIGRNVIFREPS
;
A
#
# COMPACT_ATOMS: atom_id res chain seq x y z
N MET A 1 -34.54 21.47 4.64
CA MET A 1 -34.04 20.50 5.64
C MET A 1 -32.53 20.48 5.55
N THR A 2 -31.84 20.43 6.69
CA THR A 2 -30.37 20.48 6.75
C THR A 2 -29.87 19.16 7.33
N PHE A 3 -28.85 18.57 6.69
CA PHE A 3 -28.26 17.31 7.13
C PHE A 3 -26.92 17.56 7.82
N THR A 4 -26.63 16.77 8.84
CA THR A 4 -25.33 16.82 9.53
C THR A 4 -24.41 15.74 8.97
N LEU A 5 -23.36 16.17 8.28
CA LEU A 5 -22.33 15.31 7.71
C LEU A 5 -21.02 15.48 8.50
N ILE A 6 -20.10 14.53 8.38
CA ILE A 6 -18.74 14.66 8.91
C ILE A 6 -17.82 15.13 7.78
N GLY A 7 -17.12 16.24 8.01
CA GLY A 7 -16.16 16.82 7.07
C GLY A 7 -14.82 16.11 7.09
N ALA A 8 -13.94 16.43 6.14
CA ALA A 8 -12.60 15.87 6.04
C ALA A 8 -11.73 16.16 7.28
N ASP A 9 -12.04 17.24 8.01
CA ASP A 9 -11.45 17.61 9.30
C ASP A 9 -11.97 16.78 10.49
N GLY A 10 -12.90 15.85 10.24
CA GLY A 10 -13.55 15.03 11.26
C GLY A 10 -14.65 15.76 12.04
N ARG A 11 -15.00 17.00 11.68
CA ARG A 11 -16.00 17.81 12.39
C ARG A 11 -17.37 17.75 11.69
N PRO A 12 -18.47 17.91 12.45
CA PRO A 12 -19.80 18.02 11.85
C PRO A 12 -19.94 19.29 11.00
N HIS A 13 -20.51 19.16 9.81
CA HIS A 13 -20.90 20.28 8.95
C HIS A 13 -22.34 20.12 8.46
N ALA A 14 -23.03 21.25 8.26
CA ALA A 14 -24.36 21.28 7.69
C ALA A 14 -24.27 21.15 6.16
N GLY A 15 -25.09 20.29 5.58
CA GLY A 15 -25.18 20.08 4.14
C GLY A 15 -26.63 20.12 3.63
N PRO A 16 -26.85 20.53 2.37
CA PRO A 16 -28.17 20.49 1.75
C PRO A 16 -28.61 19.07 1.36
N VAL A 17 -27.68 18.11 1.33
CA VAL A 17 -27.90 16.70 0.97
C VAL A 17 -27.47 15.76 2.10
N PRO A 18 -28.09 14.57 2.25
CA PRO A 18 -27.81 13.61 3.32
C PRO A 18 -26.45 12.89 3.22
N GLY A 19 -25.68 13.16 2.17
CA GLY A 19 -24.45 12.43 1.84
C GLY A 19 -24.71 11.11 1.11
N THR A 20 -23.66 10.53 0.53
CA THR A 20 -23.76 9.27 -0.25
C THR A 20 -23.37 8.03 0.55
N LEU A 21 -22.70 8.22 1.70
CA LEU A 21 -22.16 7.15 2.53
C LEU A 21 -22.57 7.33 3.99
N GLY A 22 -22.74 6.21 4.68
CA GLY A 22 -22.99 6.14 6.11
C GLY A 22 -21.80 5.53 6.84
N GLY A 23 -21.74 5.70 8.15
CA GLY A 23 -20.68 5.14 8.96
C GLY A 23 -21.04 5.00 10.43
N HIS A 24 -20.10 4.46 11.20
CA HIS A 24 -20.22 4.27 12.64
C HIS A 24 -19.07 4.98 13.36
N ARG A 25 -19.39 6.02 14.13
CA ARG A 25 -18.43 6.92 14.80
C ARG A 25 -17.41 6.18 15.64
N LYS A 26 -17.86 5.28 16.54
CA LYS A 26 -16.97 4.57 17.48
C LYS A 26 -16.06 3.55 16.79
N ALA A 27 -16.56 2.89 15.75
CA ALA A 27 -15.81 1.88 15.01
C ALA A 27 -14.96 2.48 13.88
N ARG A 28 -15.08 3.80 13.67
CA ARG A 28 -14.36 4.58 12.67
C ARG A 28 -14.39 3.93 11.29
N LEU A 29 -15.58 3.51 10.85
CA LEU A 29 -15.79 2.94 9.53
C LEU A 29 -16.89 3.63 8.74
N TYR A 30 -16.76 3.65 7.41
CA TYR A 30 -17.78 4.13 6.48
C TYR A 30 -18.16 3.04 5.46
N GLY A 31 -19.33 3.15 4.85
CA GLY A 31 -19.87 2.19 3.91
C GLY A 31 -21.11 2.71 3.20
N ARG A 32 -21.66 1.88 2.31
CA ARG A 32 -22.92 2.21 1.65
C ARG A 32 -24.06 2.33 2.66
N LEU A 33 -25.06 3.15 2.32
CA LEU A 33 -26.26 3.34 3.15
C LEU A 33 -27.09 2.07 3.33
N ASP A 34 -27.00 1.14 2.37
CA ASP A 34 -27.67 -0.16 2.33
C ASP A 34 -26.82 -1.31 2.92
N CYS A 35 -25.74 -1.00 3.64
CA CYS A 35 -24.84 -2.03 4.19
C CYS A 35 -25.60 -3.03 5.08
N PRO A 36 -25.57 -4.35 4.77
CA PRO A 36 -26.37 -5.33 5.50
C PRO A 36 -25.97 -5.43 6.97
N SER A 37 -24.68 -5.25 7.29
CA SER A 37 -24.20 -5.21 8.68
C SER A 37 -24.75 -4.00 9.45
N ALA A 38 -24.81 -2.83 8.79
CA ALA A 38 -25.38 -1.62 9.38
C ALA A 38 -26.89 -1.75 9.61
N LEU A 39 -27.64 -2.25 8.61
CA LEU A 39 -29.08 -2.48 8.73
C LEU A 39 -29.43 -3.43 9.88
N ARG A 40 -28.70 -4.56 10.01
CA ARG A 40 -28.87 -5.48 11.15
C ARG A 40 -28.56 -4.82 12.50
N ALA A 41 -27.56 -3.95 12.56
CA ALA A 41 -27.21 -3.25 13.80
C ALA A 41 -28.21 -2.14 14.15
N ILE A 42 -28.81 -1.49 13.16
CA ILE A 42 -29.91 -0.53 13.33
C ILE A 42 -31.14 -1.25 13.88
N ALA A 43 -31.52 -2.38 13.30
CA ALA A 43 -32.65 -3.19 13.78
C ALA A 43 -32.49 -3.64 15.25
N ARG A 44 -31.25 -3.79 15.72
CA ARG A 44 -30.92 -4.11 17.12
C ARG A 44 -30.90 -2.89 18.07
N GLY A 45 -31.19 -1.69 17.60
CA GLY A 45 -31.46 -0.51 18.44
C GLY A 45 -30.24 0.27 18.99
N GLY A 46 -29.00 -0.16 18.74
CA GLY A 46 -27.79 0.49 19.30
C GLY A 46 -26.97 1.35 18.34
N TYR A 47 -27.23 1.25 17.03
CA TYR A 47 -26.37 1.81 15.99
C TYR A 47 -26.65 3.29 15.69
N VAL A 48 -27.92 3.70 15.78
CA VAL A 48 -28.39 5.03 15.33
C VAL A 48 -27.67 6.17 16.04
N ARG A 49 -27.43 6.05 17.36
CA ARG A 49 -26.70 7.05 18.17
C ARG A 49 -25.26 7.31 17.73
N HIS A 50 -24.67 6.41 16.96
CA HIS A 50 -23.29 6.51 16.46
C HIS A 50 -23.25 6.56 14.94
N ARG A 51 -24.40 6.63 14.27
CA ARG A 51 -24.48 6.74 12.82
C ARG A 51 -23.99 8.12 12.40
N VAL A 52 -23.10 8.15 11.43
CA VAL A 52 -22.57 9.36 10.79
C VAL A 52 -22.74 9.25 9.28
N PHE A 53 -22.66 10.37 8.59
CA PHE A 53 -22.82 10.44 7.14
C PHE A 53 -21.69 11.26 6.53
N PHE A 54 -21.32 10.92 5.30
CA PHE A 54 -20.25 11.57 4.55
C PHE A 54 -20.73 11.95 3.16
N ALA A 55 -20.21 13.05 2.63
CA ALA A 55 -20.45 13.43 1.25
C ALA A 55 -19.98 12.34 0.29
N ASP A 56 -18.76 11.82 0.50
CA ASP A 56 -18.10 10.80 -0.31
C ASP A 56 -17.03 10.01 0.49
N ALA A 57 -16.38 9.06 -0.18
CA ALA A 57 -15.36 8.19 0.40
C ALA A 57 -14.07 8.94 0.76
N GLY A 58 -13.66 9.93 -0.03
CA GLY A 58 -12.45 10.71 0.21
C GLY A 58 -12.56 11.53 1.50
N THR A 59 -13.72 12.16 1.70
CA THR A 59 -14.08 12.87 2.93
C THR A 59 -14.02 11.94 4.14
N ALA A 60 -14.57 10.72 4.03
CA ALA A 60 -14.55 9.75 5.13
C ALA A 60 -13.13 9.29 5.49
N LEU A 61 -12.29 9.03 4.49
CA LEU A 61 -10.89 8.65 4.67
C LEU A 61 -10.09 9.77 5.34
N ALA A 62 -10.20 11.00 4.84
CA ALA A 62 -9.54 12.18 5.43
C ALA A 62 -10.00 12.42 6.87
N ALA A 63 -11.30 12.19 7.14
CA ALA A 63 -11.86 12.25 8.49
C ALA A 63 -11.38 11.11 9.41
N GLY A 64 -10.55 10.17 8.92
CA GLY A 64 -9.97 9.05 9.65
C GLY A 64 -10.90 7.85 9.84
N TYR A 65 -11.81 7.61 8.88
CA TYR A 65 -12.66 6.42 8.84
C TYR A 65 -12.16 5.44 7.79
N ARG A 66 -12.12 4.14 8.13
CA ARG A 66 -11.78 3.08 7.18
C ARG A 66 -12.99 2.58 6.38
N PRO A 67 -12.79 2.02 5.18
CA PRO A 67 -13.88 1.40 4.44
C PRO A 67 -14.44 0.17 5.18
N CYS A 68 -15.73 -0.09 5.02
CA CYS A 68 -16.40 -1.24 5.60
C CYS A 68 -16.02 -2.51 4.82
N ALA A 69 -15.41 -3.50 5.49
CA ALA A 69 -15.03 -4.77 4.87
C ALA A 69 -16.22 -5.59 4.31
N VAL A 70 -17.45 -5.32 4.75
CA VAL A 70 -18.65 -6.05 4.32
C VAL A 70 -19.21 -5.50 3.02
N CYS A 71 -19.47 -4.19 2.96
CA CYS A 71 -20.06 -3.57 1.76
C CYS A 71 -19.00 -3.03 0.80
N LEU A 72 -17.80 -2.68 1.25
CA LEU A 72 -16.72 -2.13 0.41
C LEU A 72 -15.44 -2.99 0.53
N PRO A 73 -15.47 -4.28 0.16
CA PRO A 73 -14.34 -5.20 0.39
C PRO A 73 -13.08 -4.83 -0.39
N GLU A 74 -13.20 -4.28 -1.60
CA GLU A 74 -12.06 -3.81 -2.40
C GLU A 74 -11.39 -2.59 -1.77
N ALA A 75 -12.18 -1.54 -1.49
CA ALA A 75 -11.66 -0.35 -0.82
C ALA A 75 -11.04 -0.69 0.54
N TYR A 76 -11.63 -1.61 1.31
CA TYR A 76 -11.06 -2.06 2.58
C TYR A 76 -9.71 -2.76 2.40
N ARG A 77 -9.57 -3.63 1.38
CA ARG A 77 -8.29 -4.28 1.06
C ARG A 77 -7.23 -3.25 0.69
N SER A 78 -7.55 -2.28 -0.16
CA SER A 78 -6.65 -1.19 -0.54
C SER A 78 -6.28 -0.31 0.65
N TRP A 79 -7.24 0.04 1.52
CA TRP A 79 -6.94 0.81 2.73
C TRP A 79 -5.99 0.06 3.66
N ARG A 80 -6.20 -1.25 3.82
CA ARG A 80 -5.37 -2.08 4.71
C ARG A 80 -3.96 -2.33 4.17
N SER A 81 -3.77 -2.32 2.85
CA SER A 81 -2.46 -2.50 2.22
C SER A 81 -1.76 -1.19 1.89
N ALA A 82 -2.35 -0.02 2.23
CA ALA A 82 -1.73 1.26 1.96
C ALA A 82 -0.45 1.43 2.80
N PRO A 83 0.61 2.05 2.24
CA PRO A 83 1.81 2.33 3.00
C PRO A 83 1.51 3.41 4.04
N THR A 84 2.21 3.38 5.17
CA THR A 84 2.15 4.52 6.10
C THR A 84 2.91 5.71 5.52
N ALA A 85 2.59 6.92 5.99
CA ALA A 85 3.34 8.11 5.57
C ALA A 85 4.82 8.02 5.96
N ALA A 86 5.12 7.45 7.14
CA ALA A 86 6.48 7.25 7.63
C ALA A 86 7.25 6.23 6.77
N GLU A 87 6.62 5.10 6.45
CA GLU A 87 7.17 4.07 5.55
C GLU A 87 7.48 4.66 4.17
N LEU A 88 6.54 5.40 3.59
CA LEU A 88 6.71 6.04 2.29
C LEU A 88 7.84 7.08 2.30
N ALA A 89 7.87 7.96 3.31
CA ALA A 89 8.90 8.96 3.47
C ALA A 89 10.29 8.33 3.58
N LYS A 90 10.43 7.26 4.38
CA LYS A 90 11.72 6.57 4.54
C LYS A 90 12.20 5.91 3.26
N VAL A 91 11.32 5.30 2.45
CA VAL A 91 11.73 4.75 1.15
C VAL A 91 12.24 5.85 0.21
N VAL A 92 11.60 7.03 0.20
CA VAL A 92 12.06 8.18 -0.59
C VAL A 92 13.42 8.70 -0.10
N GLU A 93 13.61 8.80 1.21
CA GLU A 93 14.88 9.19 1.84
C GLU A 93 16.02 8.24 1.42
N LEU A 94 15.82 6.93 1.56
CA LEU A 94 16.79 5.90 1.18
C LEU A 94 17.20 5.97 -0.31
N LEU A 95 16.26 6.34 -1.18
CA LEU A 95 16.53 6.54 -2.61
C LEU A 95 17.33 7.83 -2.88
N HIS A 96 17.05 8.91 -2.14
CA HIS A 96 17.84 10.15 -2.21
C HIS A 96 19.27 9.94 -1.71
N GLU A 97 19.49 9.16 -0.66
CA GLU A 97 20.82 8.79 -0.17
C GLU A 97 21.63 8.05 -1.23
N ARG A 98 20.97 7.17 -2.00
CA ARG A 98 21.56 6.50 -3.17
C ARG A 98 21.79 7.44 -4.36
N ARG A 99 21.27 8.67 -4.30
CA ARG A 99 21.25 9.64 -5.40
C ARG A 99 20.49 9.11 -6.62
N ALA A 100 19.46 8.27 -6.39
CA ALA A 100 18.61 7.79 -7.47
C ALA A 100 17.82 8.95 -8.09
N ARG A 101 17.77 9.02 -9.42
CA ARG A 101 17.00 9.99 -10.19
C ARG A 101 15.92 9.30 -11.03
N ALA A 102 16.23 8.11 -11.55
CA ALA A 102 15.32 7.29 -12.34
C ALA A 102 15.06 5.95 -11.63
N VAL A 103 13.80 5.59 -11.47
CA VAL A 103 13.40 4.34 -10.80
C VAL A 103 12.44 3.52 -11.65
N VAL A 104 12.45 2.20 -11.45
CA VAL A 104 11.37 1.31 -11.90
C VAL A 104 10.62 0.81 -10.67
N ILE A 105 9.29 0.86 -10.73
CA ILE A 105 8.41 0.41 -9.65
C ILE A 105 7.82 -0.94 -10.04
N GLY A 106 7.93 -1.91 -9.15
CA GLY A 106 7.40 -3.26 -9.30
C GLY A 106 6.37 -3.54 -8.23
N HIS A 107 5.26 -4.20 -8.59
CA HIS A 107 4.30 -4.58 -7.59
C HIS A 107 3.52 -5.88 -7.84
N GLY A 108 3.17 -6.54 -6.73
CA GLY A 108 2.13 -7.55 -6.71
C GLY A 108 0.73 -6.93 -6.86
N ARG A 109 -0.27 -7.71 -7.28
CA ARG A 109 -1.64 -7.21 -7.52
C ARG A 109 -2.25 -6.56 -6.28
N ALA A 110 -1.99 -7.08 -5.09
CA ALA A 110 -2.53 -6.57 -3.83
C ALA A 110 -1.86 -5.27 -3.33
N ALA A 111 -0.73 -4.90 -3.93
CA ALA A 111 0.09 -3.76 -3.54
C ALA A 111 0.13 -2.65 -4.60
N ALA A 112 -0.79 -2.69 -5.59
CA ALA A 112 -0.87 -1.66 -6.63
C ALA A 112 -1.05 -0.24 -6.07
N ASN A 113 -1.81 -0.10 -4.99
CA ASN A 113 -2.00 1.16 -4.28
C ASN A 113 -0.72 1.68 -3.62
N VAL A 114 0.16 0.79 -3.13
CA VAL A 114 1.46 1.17 -2.58
C VAL A 114 2.36 1.73 -3.67
N ALA A 115 2.42 1.03 -4.82
CA ALA A 115 3.18 1.48 -5.98
C ALA A 115 2.67 2.84 -6.50
N GLN A 116 1.35 3.04 -6.55
CA GLN A 116 0.74 4.32 -6.93
C GLN A 116 1.07 5.43 -5.95
N ALA A 117 0.97 5.17 -4.63
CA ALA A 117 1.33 6.14 -3.60
C ALA A 117 2.80 6.56 -3.71
N PHE A 118 3.70 5.60 -3.95
CA PHE A 118 5.11 5.89 -4.18
C PHE A 118 5.34 6.69 -5.47
N ALA A 119 4.74 6.27 -6.59
CA ALA A 119 4.87 6.98 -7.86
C ALA A 119 4.42 8.45 -7.76
N ALA A 120 3.38 8.74 -6.97
CA ALA A 120 2.89 10.09 -6.74
C ALA A 120 3.81 10.93 -5.82
N ALA A 121 4.56 10.28 -4.91
CA ALA A 121 5.44 10.95 -3.97
C ALA A 121 6.89 11.11 -4.48
N TRP A 122 7.31 10.30 -5.46
CA TRP A 122 8.66 10.34 -6.00
C TRP A 122 8.87 11.58 -6.89
N PRO A 123 9.81 12.48 -6.56
CA PRO A 123 10.06 13.70 -7.34
C PRO A 123 10.88 13.45 -8.62
N GLY A 124 11.50 12.27 -8.74
CA GLY A 124 12.32 11.90 -9.90
C GLY A 124 11.52 11.24 -11.03
N THR A 125 12.25 10.60 -11.95
CA THR A 125 11.64 9.91 -13.09
C THR A 125 11.21 8.49 -12.73
N VAL A 126 9.97 8.13 -13.03
CA VAL A 126 9.50 6.75 -13.01
C VAL A 126 9.57 6.20 -14.44
N LEU A 127 10.54 5.32 -14.71
CA LEU A 127 10.73 4.74 -16.05
C LEU A 127 9.63 3.74 -16.41
N ALA A 128 9.17 2.97 -15.43
CA ALA A 128 8.09 2.01 -15.61
C ALA A 128 7.42 1.69 -14.27
N VAL A 129 6.13 1.35 -14.35
CA VAL A 129 5.39 0.66 -13.30
C VAL A 129 5.00 -0.73 -13.81
N VAL A 130 5.44 -1.78 -13.12
CA VAL A 130 5.34 -3.17 -13.56
C VAL A 130 4.57 -3.99 -12.53
N GLY A 131 3.36 -4.41 -12.90
CA GLY A 131 2.55 -5.33 -12.08
C GLY A 131 2.81 -6.79 -12.42
N TRP A 132 2.75 -7.68 -11.42
CA TRP A 132 2.71 -9.13 -11.59
C TRP A 132 1.60 -9.77 -10.74
N PRO A 133 1.09 -10.95 -11.15
CA PRO A 133 0.23 -11.74 -10.28
C PRO A 133 1.06 -12.44 -9.19
N GLU A 134 0.42 -12.80 -8.08
CA GLU A 134 1.06 -13.59 -7.00
C GLU A 134 1.42 -15.01 -7.48
N GLU A 135 0.66 -15.52 -8.46
CA GLU A 135 0.84 -16.81 -9.10
C GLU A 135 0.76 -16.67 -10.63
N ALA A 136 1.66 -17.33 -11.34
CA ALA A 136 1.78 -17.34 -12.79
C ALA A 136 2.39 -18.68 -13.24
N ALA A 137 2.33 -18.97 -14.54
CA ALA A 137 3.12 -20.06 -15.13
C ALA A 137 4.57 -19.61 -15.44
N SER A 138 4.76 -18.31 -15.67
CA SER A 138 6.06 -17.70 -15.95
C SER A 138 6.05 -16.21 -15.60
N TRP A 139 7.19 -15.74 -15.08
CA TRP A 139 7.44 -14.35 -14.69
C TRP A 139 8.42 -13.67 -15.66
N LEU A 140 8.82 -14.34 -16.74
CA LEU A 140 9.91 -13.87 -17.61
C LEU A 140 9.60 -12.51 -18.26
N ARG A 141 8.36 -12.31 -18.74
CA ARG A 141 7.94 -11.05 -19.37
C ARG A 141 8.00 -9.91 -18.36
N GLN A 142 7.51 -10.15 -17.15
CA GLN A 142 7.47 -9.20 -16.06
C GLN A 142 8.90 -8.87 -15.62
N ALA A 143 9.76 -9.88 -15.45
CA ALA A 143 11.15 -9.72 -15.03
C ALA A 143 11.94 -8.87 -16.04
N ARG A 144 11.84 -9.19 -17.33
CA ARG A 144 12.49 -8.40 -18.39
C ARG A 144 12.00 -6.95 -18.42
N ARG A 145 10.69 -6.74 -18.23
CA ARG A 145 10.11 -5.38 -18.16
C ARG A 145 10.56 -4.62 -16.91
N PHE A 146 10.75 -5.31 -15.80
CA PHE A 146 11.19 -4.72 -14.55
C PHE A 146 12.67 -4.32 -14.59
N ALA A 147 13.51 -5.07 -15.30
CA ALA A 147 14.93 -4.78 -15.45
C ALA A 147 15.27 -3.83 -16.63
N THR A 148 14.28 -3.37 -17.41
CA THR A 148 14.56 -2.54 -18.60
C THR A 148 14.87 -1.08 -18.25
N GLY A 149 15.69 -0.42 -19.07
CA GLY A 149 15.88 1.03 -19.03
C GLY A 149 16.93 1.53 -18.03
N GLU A 150 17.76 0.64 -17.47
CA GLU A 150 18.89 0.97 -16.58
C GLU A 150 18.52 1.94 -15.44
N PRO A 151 17.48 1.66 -14.62
CA PRO A 151 17.09 2.55 -13.52
C PRO A 151 18.20 2.65 -12.48
N ASP A 152 18.38 3.80 -11.83
CA ASP A 152 19.32 3.96 -10.70
C ASP A 152 18.98 3.02 -9.54
N ALA A 153 17.69 2.79 -9.34
CA ALA A 153 17.14 1.91 -8.31
C ALA A 153 15.81 1.27 -8.72
N TRP A 154 15.52 0.11 -8.12
CA TRP A 154 14.23 -0.55 -8.19
C TRP A 154 13.44 -0.34 -6.91
N VAL A 155 12.14 -0.14 -7.03
CA VAL A 155 11.24 -0.02 -5.88
C VAL A 155 10.20 -1.13 -5.96
N VAL A 156 9.99 -1.87 -4.88
CA VAL A 156 9.13 -3.06 -4.87
C VAL A 156 8.10 -2.98 -3.77
N ALA A 157 6.84 -3.16 -4.14
CA ALA A 157 5.73 -3.35 -3.21
C ALA A 157 5.00 -4.67 -3.50
N GLY A 158 4.94 -5.60 -2.56
CA GLY A 158 4.33 -6.89 -2.85
C GLY A 158 4.19 -7.79 -1.63
N ALA A 159 3.39 -8.84 -1.79
CA ALA A 159 3.32 -9.88 -0.80
C ALA A 159 4.63 -10.71 -0.82
N PRO A 160 5.04 -11.29 0.32
CA PRO A 160 6.32 -12.00 0.45
C PRO A 160 6.52 -13.10 -0.60
N LEU A 161 5.49 -13.92 -0.84
CA LEU A 161 5.57 -15.06 -1.75
C LEU A 161 5.73 -14.64 -3.21
N GLY A 162 4.90 -13.70 -3.67
CA GLY A 162 4.98 -13.19 -5.04
C GLY A 162 6.30 -12.50 -5.31
N TRP A 163 6.83 -11.74 -4.34
CA TRP A 163 8.14 -11.11 -4.47
C TRP A 163 9.27 -12.13 -4.48
N ALA A 164 9.27 -13.13 -3.59
CA ALA A 164 10.29 -14.19 -3.59
C ALA A 164 10.40 -14.86 -4.98
N ARG A 165 9.27 -15.32 -5.55
CA ARG A 165 9.24 -15.94 -6.88
C ARG A 165 9.69 -15.00 -8.01
N MET A 166 9.26 -13.74 -7.96
CA MET A 166 9.67 -12.73 -8.95
C MET A 166 11.17 -12.44 -8.86
N SER A 167 11.73 -12.31 -7.66
CA SER A 167 13.16 -12.05 -7.42
C SER A 167 14.06 -13.21 -7.86
N GLU A 168 13.63 -14.45 -7.68
CA GLU A 168 14.32 -15.63 -8.22
C GLU A 168 14.36 -15.59 -9.74
N ARG A 169 13.23 -15.26 -10.39
CA ARG A 169 13.20 -15.09 -11.84
C ARG A 169 14.11 -13.96 -12.30
N LEU A 170 14.16 -12.84 -11.57
CA LEU A 170 15.03 -11.71 -11.88
C LEU A 170 16.51 -12.11 -11.84
N ARG A 171 16.94 -12.78 -10.75
CA ARG A 171 18.30 -13.33 -10.63
C ARG A 171 18.69 -14.25 -11.79
N LEU A 172 17.76 -15.08 -12.23
CA LEU A 172 18.03 -16.09 -13.25
C LEU A 172 18.05 -15.56 -14.68
N SER A 173 17.45 -14.41 -14.97
CA SER A 173 17.10 -14.04 -16.35
C SER A 173 17.33 -12.57 -16.70
N THR A 174 17.88 -11.79 -15.77
CA THR A 174 18.15 -10.35 -15.94
C THR A 174 19.42 -9.93 -15.22
N ASP A 175 19.83 -8.70 -15.42
CA ASP A 175 20.91 -7.98 -14.72
C ASP A 175 20.44 -7.29 -13.43
N TRP A 176 19.23 -7.62 -12.95
CA TRP A 176 18.67 -7.05 -11.73
C TRP A 176 19.60 -7.23 -10.51
N ASP A 177 19.81 -6.14 -9.78
CA ASP A 177 20.65 -6.09 -8.60
C ASP A 177 19.83 -5.82 -7.32
N PRO A 178 19.73 -6.78 -6.38
CA PRO A 178 19.03 -6.56 -5.11
C PRO A 178 19.63 -5.44 -4.28
N ALA A 179 20.94 -5.16 -4.37
CA ALA A 179 21.58 -4.08 -3.61
C ALA A 179 21.11 -2.67 -4.07
N ARG A 180 20.44 -2.60 -5.22
CA ARG A 180 19.81 -1.40 -5.78
C ARG A 180 18.29 -1.42 -5.62
N THR A 181 17.76 -2.34 -4.83
CA THR A 181 16.33 -2.56 -4.69
C THR A 181 15.84 -2.13 -3.31
N TYR A 182 14.76 -1.36 -3.31
CA TYR A 182 14.15 -0.74 -2.14
C TYR A 182 12.72 -1.25 -1.96
N GLY A 183 12.39 -1.70 -0.76
CA GLY A 183 11.13 -2.36 -0.45
C GLY A 183 10.31 -1.66 0.63
N PHE A 184 9.02 -1.97 0.62
CA PHE A 184 8.08 -1.65 1.70
C PHE A 184 8.09 -2.75 2.77
N ALA A 185 7.46 -2.51 3.92
CA ALA A 185 7.44 -3.38 5.09
C ALA A 185 6.96 -4.79 4.75
N SER A 186 6.01 -4.91 3.82
CA SER A 186 5.48 -6.20 3.37
C SER A 186 6.51 -7.04 2.62
N THR A 187 7.48 -6.41 1.95
CA THR A 187 8.47 -7.11 1.12
C THR A 187 9.62 -7.69 1.93
N ALA A 188 10.01 -7.08 3.05
CA ALA A 188 11.11 -7.58 3.88
C ALA A 188 10.95 -9.07 4.26
N ARG A 189 9.70 -9.50 4.50
CA ARG A 189 9.37 -10.88 4.87
C ARG A 189 9.62 -11.92 3.77
N SER A 190 9.89 -11.52 2.52
CA SER A 190 10.24 -12.46 1.45
C SER A 190 11.58 -13.14 1.68
N VAL A 191 12.45 -12.60 2.53
CA VAL A 191 13.75 -13.23 2.86
C VAL A 191 13.60 -14.64 3.40
N ALA A 192 12.49 -14.93 4.10
CA ALA A 192 12.20 -16.26 4.64
C ALA A 192 11.70 -17.25 3.58
N LEU A 193 11.35 -16.78 2.38
CA LEU A 193 10.74 -17.56 1.31
C LEU A 193 11.63 -17.67 0.06
N ALA A 194 12.50 -16.68 -0.17
CA ALA A 194 13.39 -16.65 -1.32
C ALA A 194 14.59 -17.57 -1.10
N ALA A 195 15.13 -18.14 -2.19
CA ALA A 195 16.38 -18.87 -2.14
C ALA A 195 17.52 -18.01 -1.51
N PRO A 196 18.41 -18.61 -0.70
CA PRO A 196 19.54 -17.91 -0.06
C PRO A 196 20.35 -17.02 -1.02
N GLY A 197 20.63 -15.78 -0.62
CA GLY A 197 21.40 -14.80 -1.38
C GLY A 197 20.62 -14.06 -2.48
N THR A 198 19.37 -14.46 -2.76
CA THR A 198 18.53 -13.84 -3.79
C THR A 198 18.29 -12.36 -3.53
N LEU A 199 18.07 -12.00 -2.26
CA LEU A 199 17.69 -10.65 -1.83
C LEU A 199 18.81 -9.91 -1.10
N GLU A 200 20.04 -10.41 -1.17
CA GLU A 200 21.19 -9.86 -0.44
C GLU A 200 21.44 -8.40 -0.83
N GLY A 201 21.52 -7.51 0.17
CA GLY A 201 21.75 -6.08 -0.02
C GLY A 201 20.48 -5.24 -0.23
N MET A 202 19.31 -5.86 -0.40
CA MET A 202 18.04 -5.14 -0.52
C MET A 202 17.75 -4.33 0.74
N ARG A 203 17.23 -3.11 0.57
CA ARG A 203 16.91 -2.17 1.66
C ARG A 203 15.44 -1.80 1.66
N GLY A 204 14.95 -1.11 2.68
CA GLY A 204 13.60 -0.57 2.68
C GLY A 204 13.18 0.02 4.00
N ALA A 205 11.86 0.26 4.14
CA ALA A 205 11.26 0.81 5.35
C ALA A 205 10.24 -0.13 5.98
N ASP A 206 10.11 -0.10 7.31
CA ASP A 206 8.98 -0.69 8.03
C ASP A 206 7.83 0.32 8.21
N HIS A 207 6.69 -0.15 8.76
CA HIS A 207 5.49 0.69 8.93
C HIS A 207 5.71 1.90 9.85
N ASP A 208 6.73 1.85 10.71
CA ASP A 208 7.06 2.90 11.67
C ASP A 208 8.08 3.90 11.08
N GLY A 209 8.55 3.67 9.86
CA GLY A 209 9.54 4.50 9.18
C GLY A 209 10.99 4.14 9.48
N ASN A 210 11.25 3.01 10.15
CA ASN A 210 12.63 2.56 10.38
C ASN A 210 13.19 1.88 9.14
N GLY A 211 14.49 2.05 8.92
CA GLY A 211 15.21 1.38 7.85
C GLY A 211 15.36 -0.11 8.12
N TRP A 212 15.36 -0.92 7.05
CA TRP A 212 15.82 -2.29 7.11
C TRP A 212 16.75 -2.61 5.94
N GLN A 213 17.65 -3.57 6.18
CA GLN A 213 18.54 -4.14 5.17
C GLN A 213 18.54 -5.66 5.27
N ILE A 214 18.52 -6.33 4.13
CA ILE A 214 18.71 -7.78 4.04
C ILE A 214 20.21 -8.07 3.90
N GLY A 215 20.73 -8.89 4.81
CA GLY A 215 22.07 -9.44 4.71
C GLY A 215 22.18 -10.80 5.37
N ARG A 216 23.01 -11.71 4.84
CA ARG A 216 23.15 -13.10 5.32
C ARG A 216 21.80 -13.82 5.48
N ASN A 217 20.86 -13.55 4.57
CA ASN A 217 19.47 -14.03 4.62
C ASN A 217 18.68 -13.66 5.89
N VAL A 218 19.05 -12.59 6.58
CA VAL A 218 18.31 -12.02 7.71
C VAL A 218 18.05 -10.54 7.51
N ILE A 219 17.10 -9.99 8.28
CA ILE A 219 16.76 -8.57 8.26
C ILE A 219 17.49 -7.87 9.41
N PHE A 220 18.32 -6.89 9.08
CA PHE A 220 18.86 -5.92 10.02
C PHE A 220 17.96 -4.70 10.03
N ARG A 221 17.61 -4.19 11.22
CA ARG A 221 16.86 -2.94 11.37
C ARG A 221 17.80 -1.84 11.79
N GLU A 222 17.67 -0.70 11.14
CA GLU A 222 18.37 0.53 11.47
C GLU A 222 17.34 1.49 12.08
N PRO A 223 17.52 1.92 13.34
CA PRO A 223 16.65 2.94 13.92
C PRO A 223 16.76 4.25 13.12
N SER A 224 15.63 4.94 13.03
CA SER A 224 15.48 6.22 12.33
C SER A 224 16.33 7.34 12.91
#